data_AF-A0A3S9UZK1-F1
#
_entry.id   AF-A0A3S9UZK1-F1
#
_cell.length_a   1.000
_cell.length_b   1.000
_cell.length_c   1.000
_cell.angle_alpha   90.00
_cell.angle_beta   90.00
_cell.angle_gamma   90.00
#
_symmetry.space_group_name_H-M   'P 1'
#
loop_
_entity.id
_entity.type
_entity.pdbx_description
1 polymer ?
#
loop_
_entity_poly.entity_id
_entity_poly.type
_entity_poly.pdbx_seq_one_letter_code
_entity_poly.pdbx_strand_id
1 'polypeptide(L)'
;MSSSIRNIKLLFYKLGLCLLALLLGLSFTETMVMASSVTLSPISDSYVHQGNSSSNYGTSTSLYVKDDTASSRQAFIKFNLSGISNVTSAKLRIYGSSSYNTVLSAYQTADNWNESTITWNNKPVQGSLAGSVPMNTTAAYYEIDVTNYVAAEAAGDGIVSFMLQENAGKYTTLNSREKGVNGPELVISGNSTHPGGNEQPPTAPTNVTGIATSGTQIQLSWSPAEANGGVAGYEVFRNGSLAGETAGVFFLDNGLGPDTMYSYYIIARDSAGNRSAPSSTVMVRTLADSGSTPICSNALNSSVAIQNAMRTAIPGDIIAIAPGTYTGVKATSGDPGGQGLFYSGQNGTEAAPILLTSCDPDKPAVLKGVSVNDGSYGIHLTGDYWQIRNIEIDTAQKGIVIDHGNYNLLHSLKIHQIGDEGVHFRDGSSYNRLEYSTIYDTGKYQPGYGEGAYVGSDSSSNYEHLVYDNVISHTVFDGGITAEHIDIKEGASGTIIEYCTFNGTGISGENSADSFIDVKGVNTIIRYNQGYRNGNSNIKDAFQVRTHGTAYPTGMNNSFEHNTINLDDSVGYVVYATSAATGTTAHDDVRIGGGNLYNNNVNK
;
A
#
# COMPACT_ATOMS: atom_id res chain seq x y z
N MET A 1 -49.51 -15.12 34.88
CA MET A 1 -48.83 -16.26 35.53
C MET A 1 -48.79 -17.56 34.70
N SER A 2 -49.25 -17.62 33.44
CA SER A 2 -49.25 -18.89 32.66
C SER A 2 -48.17 -19.02 31.56
N SER A 3 -47.42 -17.97 31.22
CA SER A 3 -46.30 -18.05 30.26
C SER A 3 -44.99 -18.49 30.90
N SER A 4 -44.71 -18.03 32.12
CA SER A 4 -43.49 -18.40 32.87
C SER A 4 -43.45 -19.88 33.26
N ILE A 5 -44.62 -20.49 33.54
CA ILE A 5 -44.73 -21.92 33.89
C ILE A 5 -44.59 -22.85 32.66
N ARG A 6 -44.95 -22.40 31.44
CA ARG A 6 -44.70 -23.15 30.20
C ARG A 6 -43.22 -23.24 29.88
N ASN A 7 -42.47 -22.16 30.07
CA ASN A 7 -41.03 -22.14 29.81
C ASN A 7 -40.25 -23.01 30.81
N ILE A 8 -40.69 -23.07 32.07
CA ILE A 8 -40.07 -23.94 33.08
C ILE A 8 -40.36 -25.43 32.80
N LYS A 9 -41.58 -25.79 32.37
CA LYS A 9 -41.90 -27.18 31.98
C LYS A 9 -41.13 -27.65 30.73
N LEU A 10 -40.87 -26.75 29.78
CA LEU A 10 -40.07 -27.05 28.60
C LEU A 10 -38.58 -27.25 28.95
N LEU A 11 -38.08 -26.51 29.93
CA LEU A 11 -36.71 -26.65 30.46
C LEU A 11 -36.50 -28.00 31.16
N PHE A 12 -37.48 -28.47 31.95
CA PHE A 12 -37.40 -29.78 32.60
C PHE A 12 -37.55 -30.96 31.64
N TYR A 13 -38.35 -30.84 30.57
CA TYR A 13 -38.41 -31.85 29.50
C TYR A 13 -37.08 -31.94 28.72
N LYS A 14 -36.41 -30.80 28.48
CA LYS A 14 -35.10 -30.75 27.81
C LYS A 14 -33.96 -31.29 28.69
N LEU A 15 -33.98 -31.04 30.01
CA LEU A 15 -33.02 -31.66 30.93
C LEU A 15 -33.23 -33.18 31.05
N GLY A 16 -34.47 -33.66 30.99
CA GLY A 16 -34.79 -35.10 31.01
C GLY A 16 -34.28 -35.85 29.77
N LEU A 17 -34.39 -35.26 28.57
CA LEU A 17 -33.84 -35.85 27.35
C LEU A 17 -32.30 -35.81 27.31
N CYS A 18 -31.70 -34.75 27.85
CA CYS A 18 -30.23 -34.63 27.91
C CYS A 18 -29.60 -35.68 28.83
N LEU A 19 -30.27 -36.03 29.94
CA LEU A 19 -29.80 -37.08 30.85
C LEU A 19 -29.93 -38.50 30.24
N LEU A 20 -30.91 -38.73 29.35
CA LEU A 20 -31.06 -40.00 28.62
C LEU A 20 -30.05 -40.12 27.47
N ALA A 21 -29.66 -39.01 26.84
CA ALA A 21 -28.65 -38.96 25.77
C ALA A 21 -27.22 -39.18 26.29
N LEU A 22 -26.90 -38.73 27.52
CA LEU A 22 -25.60 -38.99 28.15
C LEU A 22 -25.35 -40.49 28.44
N LEU A 23 -26.41 -41.31 28.58
CA LEU A 23 -26.31 -42.76 28.74
C LEU A 23 -26.13 -43.52 27.41
N LEU A 24 -26.27 -42.85 26.25
CA LEU A 24 -26.23 -43.47 24.92
C LEU A 24 -25.10 -42.98 24.01
N GLY A 25 -24.24 -42.06 24.48
CA GLY A 25 -23.04 -41.65 23.73
C GLY A 25 -23.32 -40.89 22.42
N LEU A 26 -24.52 -40.35 22.24
CA LEU A 26 -24.89 -39.56 21.06
C LEU A 26 -24.63 -38.07 21.32
N SER A 27 -23.64 -37.50 20.64
CA SER A 27 -23.41 -36.05 20.63
C SER A 27 -24.43 -35.35 19.73
N PHE A 28 -25.28 -34.50 20.31
CA PHE A 28 -26.06 -33.51 19.56
C PHE A 28 -25.41 -32.14 19.74
N THR A 29 -24.83 -31.60 18.67
CA THR A 29 -24.52 -30.17 18.58
C THR A 29 -25.78 -29.45 18.12
N GLU A 30 -26.64 -29.04 19.06
CA GLU A 30 -27.66 -28.03 18.77
C GLU A 30 -26.97 -26.66 18.90
N THR A 31 -26.68 -26.03 17.76
CA THR A 31 -26.16 -24.66 17.71
C THR A 31 -27.27 -23.72 18.17
N MET A 32 -27.10 -23.11 19.34
CA MET A 32 -28.01 -22.08 19.84
C MET A 32 -27.78 -20.79 19.04
N VAL A 33 -28.55 -20.57 17.98
CA VAL A 33 -28.50 -19.32 17.19
C VAL A 33 -29.32 -18.26 17.94
N MET A 34 -28.63 -17.29 18.53
CA MET A 34 -29.25 -16.11 19.13
C MET A 34 -29.71 -15.17 18.01
N ALA A 35 -30.87 -14.53 18.16
CA ALA A 35 -31.29 -13.45 17.27
C ALA A 35 -30.26 -12.31 17.36
N SER A 36 -29.60 -12.01 16.24
CA SER A 36 -28.57 -10.99 16.12
C SER A 36 -29.08 -9.83 15.26
N SER A 37 -28.82 -8.59 15.68
CA SER A 37 -28.93 -7.43 14.79
C SER A 37 -27.61 -7.24 14.06
N VAL A 38 -27.64 -7.07 12.75
CA VAL A 38 -26.48 -6.76 11.90
C VAL A 38 -26.76 -5.48 11.13
N THR A 39 -25.75 -4.63 10.98
CA THR A 39 -25.82 -3.43 10.14
C THR A 39 -24.87 -3.61 8.98
N LEU A 40 -25.37 -3.47 7.76
CA LEU A 40 -24.61 -3.63 6.52
C LEU A 40 -24.40 -2.27 5.86
N SER A 41 -23.20 -2.04 5.35
CA SER A 41 -22.90 -0.92 4.44
C SER A 41 -23.14 -1.35 2.98
N PRO A 42 -23.47 -0.42 2.08
CA PRO A 42 -23.68 -0.75 0.68
C PRO A 42 -22.37 -1.22 0.02
N ILE A 43 -22.45 -2.26 -0.81
CA ILE A 43 -21.35 -2.71 -1.68
C ILE A 43 -21.27 -1.87 -2.96
N SER A 44 -22.32 -1.13 -3.29
CA SER A 44 -22.35 -0.18 -4.40
C SER A 44 -23.43 0.86 -4.16
N ASP A 45 -23.15 2.13 -4.44
CA ASP A 45 -24.16 3.16 -4.63
C ASP A 45 -23.81 4.14 -5.77
N SER A 46 -24.84 4.69 -6.39
CA SER A 46 -24.67 5.73 -7.40
C SER A 46 -25.99 6.44 -7.60
N TYR A 47 -25.97 7.58 -8.28
CA TYR A 47 -27.19 8.14 -8.82
C TYR A 47 -27.06 8.35 -10.32
N VAL A 48 -28.19 8.40 -10.99
CA VAL A 48 -28.28 8.64 -12.44
C VAL A 48 -29.07 9.89 -12.71
N HIS A 49 -28.75 10.60 -13.79
CA HIS A 49 -29.35 11.89 -14.11
C HIS A 49 -29.86 11.92 -15.54
N GLN A 50 -31.16 12.09 -15.72
CA GLN A 50 -31.81 12.13 -17.03
C GLN A 50 -31.23 13.22 -17.95
N GLY A 51 -30.96 14.41 -17.39
CA GLY A 51 -30.40 15.53 -18.13
C GLY A 51 -28.91 15.35 -18.49
N ASN A 52 -28.24 14.35 -17.92
CA ASN A 52 -26.86 14.00 -18.23
C ASN A 52 -26.72 12.47 -18.35
N SER A 53 -27.37 11.94 -19.38
CA SER A 53 -27.77 10.53 -19.40
C SER A 53 -26.64 9.51 -19.53
N SER A 54 -25.46 9.95 -19.98
CA SER A 54 -24.28 9.09 -20.14
C SER A 54 -23.25 9.24 -19.02
N SER A 55 -23.47 10.15 -18.06
CA SER A 55 -22.53 10.34 -16.95
C SER A 55 -22.74 9.30 -15.85
N ASN A 56 -21.62 8.87 -15.26
CA ASN A 56 -21.58 8.04 -14.07
C ASN A 56 -21.24 8.91 -12.85
N TYR A 57 -21.81 8.57 -11.70
CA TYR A 57 -21.63 9.30 -10.45
C TYR A 57 -21.28 8.38 -9.26
N GLY A 58 -20.71 7.20 -9.53
CA GLY A 58 -20.37 6.20 -8.50
C GLY A 58 -19.25 6.61 -7.54
N THR A 59 -18.59 7.76 -7.76
CA THR A 59 -17.58 8.31 -6.84
C THR A 59 -18.06 9.59 -6.14
N SER A 60 -19.33 9.97 -6.33
CA SER A 60 -19.89 11.19 -5.76
C SER A 60 -20.19 10.98 -4.29
N THR A 61 -19.73 11.87 -3.40
CA THR A 61 -20.04 11.84 -1.95
C THR A 61 -21.51 12.14 -1.60
N SER A 62 -22.38 12.26 -2.60
CA SER A 62 -23.81 12.51 -2.44
C SER A 62 -24.60 11.79 -3.54
N LEU A 63 -25.75 11.24 -3.15
CA LEU A 63 -26.77 10.68 -4.02
C LEU A 63 -27.91 11.69 -4.15
N TYR A 64 -28.26 12.03 -5.38
CA TYR A 64 -29.34 12.98 -5.64
C TYR A 64 -30.59 12.29 -6.17
N VAL A 65 -31.74 12.66 -5.62
CA VAL A 65 -33.04 12.12 -6.00
C VAL A 65 -33.98 13.27 -6.35
N LYS A 66 -34.68 13.17 -7.48
CA LYS A 66 -35.65 14.16 -7.96
C LYS A 66 -36.59 13.53 -8.98
N ASP A 67 -37.90 13.60 -8.78
CA ASP A 67 -38.91 13.18 -9.77
C ASP A 67 -39.33 14.37 -10.64
N ASP A 68 -38.63 14.57 -11.75
CA ASP A 68 -38.87 15.71 -12.64
C ASP A 68 -38.98 15.26 -14.09
N THR A 69 -40.00 15.75 -14.79
CA THR A 69 -40.32 15.44 -16.18
C THR A 69 -39.17 15.64 -17.19
N ALA A 70 -38.18 16.49 -16.88
CA ALA A 70 -37.05 16.78 -17.77
C ALA A 70 -35.65 16.64 -17.13
N SER A 71 -35.56 16.31 -15.83
CA SER A 71 -34.27 16.27 -15.12
C SER A 71 -34.31 15.32 -13.93
N SER A 72 -34.99 14.19 -14.10
CA SER A 72 -35.12 13.18 -13.05
C SER A 72 -33.75 12.67 -12.60
N ARG A 73 -33.65 12.40 -11.30
CA ARG A 73 -32.50 11.74 -10.68
C ARG A 73 -32.98 10.61 -9.79
N GLN A 74 -32.32 9.47 -9.91
CA GLN A 74 -32.64 8.25 -9.17
C GLN A 74 -31.36 7.74 -8.52
N ALA A 75 -31.42 7.35 -7.25
CA ALA A 75 -30.28 6.75 -6.59
C ALA A 75 -30.44 5.23 -6.58
N PHE A 76 -29.33 4.51 -6.66
CA PHE A 76 -29.26 3.05 -6.64
C PHE A 76 -28.30 2.65 -5.53
N ILE A 77 -28.69 1.68 -4.70
CA ILE A 77 -27.91 1.22 -3.55
C ILE A 77 -28.01 -0.30 -3.47
N LYS A 78 -26.89 -1.01 -3.32
CA LYS A 78 -26.82 -2.48 -3.31
C LYS A 78 -26.11 -2.98 -2.07
N PHE A 79 -26.60 -4.07 -1.48
CA PHE A 79 -26.03 -4.73 -0.31
C PHE A 79 -25.80 -6.23 -0.55
N ASN A 80 -24.80 -6.80 0.13
CA ASN A 80 -24.56 -8.24 0.18
C ASN A 80 -25.21 -8.83 1.44
N LEU A 81 -26.09 -9.81 1.26
CA LEU A 81 -26.84 -10.50 2.31
C LEU A 81 -26.28 -11.91 2.62
N SER A 82 -25.10 -12.25 2.09
CA SER A 82 -24.47 -13.56 2.35
C SER A 82 -24.33 -13.83 3.84
N GLY A 83 -24.83 -14.99 4.29
CA GLY A 83 -24.81 -15.40 5.69
C GLY A 83 -25.98 -14.83 6.53
N ILE A 84 -26.90 -14.08 5.93
CA ILE A 84 -28.13 -13.62 6.56
C ILE A 84 -29.26 -14.62 6.27
N SER A 85 -30.00 -15.00 7.30
CA SER A 85 -31.18 -15.86 7.17
C SER A 85 -32.22 -15.52 8.25
N ASN A 86 -33.45 -16.02 8.10
CA ASN A 86 -34.54 -15.79 9.06
C ASN A 86 -34.73 -14.30 9.41
N VAL A 87 -34.73 -13.44 8.38
CA VAL A 87 -34.92 -11.99 8.54
C VAL A 87 -36.29 -11.72 9.15
N THR A 88 -36.29 -11.13 10.35
CA THR A 88 -37.50 -10.70 11.08
C THR A 88 -37.78 -9.20 10.97
N SER A 89 -36.75 -8.40 10.67
CA SER A 89 -36.85 -6.96 10.43
C SER A 89 -35.69 -6.53 9.55
N ALA A 90 -35.93 -5.64 8.58
CA ALA A 90 -34.88 -4.93 7.86
C ALA A 90 -35.26 -3.45 7.63
N LYS A 91 -34.34 -2.55 7.98
CA LYS A 91 -34.49 -1.09 7.83
C LYS A 91 -33.38 -0.55 6.97
N LEU A 92 -33.72 0.04 5.83
CA LEU A 92 -32.79 0.83 5.03
C LEU A 92 -32.72 2.23 5.64
N ARG A 93 -31.59 2.59 6.25
CA ARG A 93 -31.33 3.89 6.87
C ARG A 93 -30.53 4.75 5.91
N ILE A 94 -31.08 5.90 5.55
CA ILE A 94 -30.45 6.85 4.62
C ILE A 94 -30.32 8.20 5.31
N TYR A 95 -29.11 8.75 5.36
CA TYR A 95 -28.87 10.09 5.89
C TYR A 95 -29.00 11.14 4.78
N GLY A 96 -29.75 12.20 5.02
CA GLY A 96 -29.86 13.30 4.06
C GLY A 96 -30.98 14.28 4.41
N SER A 97 -31.29 15.19 3.50
CA SER A 97 -32.44 16.10 3.60
C SER A 97 -33.06 16.35 2.23
N SER A 98 -34.31 16.80 2.21
CA SER A 98 -34.97 17.25 0.98
C SER A 98 -35.19 18.76 0.98
N SER A 99 -35.24 19.39 -0.18
CA SER A 99 -35.57 20.82 -0.29
C SER A 99 -37.04 21.13 0.03
N TYR A 100 -37.87 20.10 0.25
CA TYR A 100 -39.30 20.21 0.55
C TYR A 100 -39.78 18.96 1.30
N ASN A 101 -40.96 19.02 1.94
CA ASN A 101 -41.56 17.83 2.54
C ASN A 101 -42.02 16.85 1.44
N THR A 102 -41.43 15.67 1.39
CA THR A 102 -41.66 14.65 0.35
C THR A 102 -41.79 13.27 0.99
N VAL A 103 -42.05 12.24 0.19
CA VAL A 103 -41.93 10.84 0.59
C VAL A 103 -40.79 10.21 -0.19
N LEU A 104 -39.76 9.74 0.52
CA LEU A 104 -38.68 8.96 -0.06
C LEU A 104 -39.10 7.49 -0.10
N SER A 105 -39.10 6.91 -1.29
CA SER A 105 -39.53 5.53 -1.54
C SER A 105 -38.36 4.70 -2.06
N ALA A 106 -38.25 3.47 -1.56
CA ALA A 106 -37.32 2.46 -2.06
C ALA A 106 -38.09 1.43 -2.89
N TYR A 107 -37.65 1.22 -4.13
CA TYR A 107 -38.18 0.23 -5.05
C TYR A 107 -37.18 -0.90 -5.24
N GLN A 108 -37.69 -2.10 -5.51
CA GLN A 108 -36.90 -3.24 -5.96
C GLN A 108 -36.26 -2.91 -7.33
N THR A 109 -35.10 -3.47 -7.62
CA THR A 109 -34.45 -3.36 -8.93
C THR A 109 -33.43 -4.48 -9.12
N ALA A 110 -33.05 -4.76 -10.36
CA ALA A 110 -32.14 -5.87 -10.67
C ALA A 110 -30.70 -5.61 -10.17
N ASP A 111 -29.95 -6.67 -9.86
CA ASP A 111 -28.60 -6.58 -9.27
C ASP A 111 -27.46 -6.51 -10.29
N ASN A 112 -27.75 -6.54 -11.58
CA ASN A 112 -26.74 -6.63 -12.64
C ASN A 112 -26.08 -5.28 -13.02
N TRP A 113 -26.31 -4.22 -12.24
CA TRP A 113 -25.65 -2.93 -12.45
C TRP A 113 -24.30 -2.85 -11.73
N ASN A 114 -23.36 -2.06 -12.26
CA ASN A 114 -22.07 -1.81 -11.64
C ASN A 114 -21.91 -0.32 -11.34
N GLU A 115 -21.45 0.00 -10.13
CA GLU A 115 -21.24 1.36 -9.63
C GLU A 115 -20.42 2.26 -10.55
N SER A 116 -19.36 1.72 -11.15
CA SER A 116 -18.44 2.45 -12.04
C SER A 116 -18.98 2.68 -13.46
N THR A 117 -20.07 2.00 -13.84
CA THR A 117 -20.59 2.04 -15.21
C THR A 117 -22.07 2.38 -15.30
N ILE A 118 -22.80 2.45 -14.18
CA ILE A 118 -24.21 2.83 -14.18
C ILE A 118 -24.38 4.29 -14.65
N THR A 119 -25.33 4.49 -15.54
CA THR A 119 -25.71 5.76 -16.15
C THR A 119 -27.23 5.76 -16.31
N TRP A 120 -27.81 6.89 -16.69
CA TRP A 120 -29.25 6.92 -16.97
C TRP A 120 -29.66 5.95 -18.08
N ASN A 121 -28.77 5.74 -19.06
CA ASN A 121 -29.02 4.93 -20.26
C ASN A 121 -29.01 3.42 -20.00
N ASN A 122 -28.30 2.96 -18.97
CA ASN A 122 -28.15 1.53 -18.66
C ASN A 122 -28.65 1.13 -17.26
N LYS A 123 -29.25 2.05 -16.50
CA LYS A 123 -29.82 1.77 -15.18
C LYS A 123 -30.84 0.62 -15.24
N PRO A 124 -30.91 -0.22 -14.21
CA PRO A 124 -31.93 -1.26 -14.13
C PRO A 124 -33.32 -0.62 -13.97
N VAL A 125 -34.35 -1.37 -14.37
CA VAL A 125 -35.74 -0.90 -14.32
C VAL A 125 -36.26 -0.83 -12.88
N GLN A 126 -37.16 0.11 -12.62
CA GLN A 126 -37.89 0.19 -11.35
C GLN A 126 -38.84 -1.00 -11.22
N GLY A 127 -38.72 -1.75 -10.13
CA GLY A 127 -39.61 -2.85 -9.76
C GLY A 127 -40.71 -2.43 -8.77
N SER A 128 -41.19 -3.40 -7.99
CA SER A 128 -42.22 -3.18 -6.97
C SER A 128 -41.73 -2.27 -5.84
N LEU A 129 -42.65 -1.57 -5.15
CA LEU A 129 -42.32 -0.79 -3.97
C LEU A 129 -41.87 -1.71 -2.83
N ALA A 130 -40.68 -1.48 -2.28
CA ALA A 130 -40.17 -2.20 -1.11
C ALA A 130 -40.58 -1.51 0.21
N GLY A 131 -40.62 -0.17 0.23
CA GLY A 131 -41.05 0.62 1.37
C GLY A 131 -40.94 2.13 1.12
N SER A 132 -41.44 2.95 2.04
CA SER A 132 -41.33 4.41 1.96
C SER A 132 -41.28 5.08 3.34
N VAL A 133 -40.74 6.30 3.41
CA VAL A 133 -40.68 7.12 4.62
C VAL A 133 -40.93 8.61 4.30
N PRO A 134 -41.69 9.35 5.13
CA PRO A 134 -41.76 10.80 5.01
C PRO A 134 -40.40 11.44 5.25
N MET A 135 -40.02 12.38 4.39
CA MET A 135 -38.75 13.11 4.46
C MET A 135 -39.00 14.62 4.48
N ASN A 136 -38.19 15.36 5.20
CA ASN A 136 -38.32 16.82 5.33
C ASN A 136 -36.97 17.53 5.12
N THR A 137 -36.94 18.82 5.43
CA THR A 137 -35.79 19.71 5.22
C THR A 137 -34.65 19.53 6.23
N THR A 138 -34.83 18.68 7.24
CA THR A 138 -33.82 18.41 8.28
C THR A 138 -32.93 17.26 7.85
N ALA A 139 -31.61 17.46 7.96
CA ALA A 139 -30.63 16.39 7.76
C ALA A 139 -30.67 15.40 8.92
N ALA A 140 -31.03 14.15 8.65
CA ALA A 140 -31.12 13.08 9.62
C ALA A 140 -31.09 11.72 8.91
N TYR A 141 -31.00 10.64 9.69
CA TYR A 141 -31.34 9.31 9.20
C TYR A 141 -32.86 9.17 9.04
N TYR A 142 -33.27 8.75 7.86
CA TYR A 142 -34.63 8.32 7.55
C TYR A 142 -34.64 6.81 7.33
N GLU A 143 -35.56 6.11 7.99
CA GLU A 143 -35.59 4.65 8.01
C GLU A 143 -36.77 4.12 7.20
N ILE A 144 -36.47 3.39 6.13
CA ILE A 144 -37.47 2.74 5.27
C ILE A 144 -37.58 1.29 5.70
N ASP A 145 -38.78 0.84 6.05
CA ASP A 145 -39.04 -0.59 6.28
C ASP A 145 -39.00 -1.34 4.95
N VAL A 146 -38.03 -2.24 4.81
CA VAL A 146 -37.81 -3.04 3.61
C VAL A 146 -37.79 -4.53 3.93
N THR A 147 -38.34 -4.91 5.09
CA THR A 147 -38.25 -6.25 5.69
C THR A 147 -38.62 -7.36 4.70
N ASN A 148 -39.76 -7.23 4.01
CA ASN A 148 -40.24 -8.28 3.11
C ASN A 148 -39.34 -8.49 1.90
N TYR A 149 -38.79 -7.41 1.34
CA TYR A 149 -37.90 -7.51 0.18
C TYR A 149 -36.56 -8.11 0.56
N VAL A 150 -35.94 -7.62 1.63
CA VAL A 150 -34.66 -8.15 2.12
C VAL A 150 -34.78 -9.60 2.57
N ALA A 151 -35.90 -10.00 3.18
CA ALA A 151 -36.14 -11.39 3.54
C ALA A 151 -36.23 -12.30 2.30
N ALA A 152 -36.83 -11.82 1.20
CA ALA A 152 -36.92 -12.56 -0.04
C ALA A 152 -35.54 -12.71 -0.71
N GLU A 153 -34.77 -11.62 -0.82
CA GLU A 153 -33.44 -11.63 -1.42
C GLU A 153 -32.41 -12.44 -0.60
N ALA A 154 -32.47 -12.37 0.74
CA ALA A 154 -31.62 -13.18 1.61
C ALA A 154 -31.88 -14.69 1.45
N ALA A 155 -33.12 -15.08 1.14
CA ALA A 155 -33.48 -16.46 0.82
C ALA A 155 -33.20 -16.84 -0.65
N GLY A 156 -32.91 -15.84 -1.49
CA GLY A 156 -32.63 -15.95 -2.91
C GLY A 156 -31.14 -15.97 -3.20
N ASP A 157 -30.67 -15.01 -3.99
CA ASP A 157 -29.28 -14.93 -4.44
C ASP A 157 -28.33 -14.26 -3.43
N GLY A 158 -28.88 -13.72 -2.34
CA GLY A 158 -28.10 -13.07 -1.30
C GLY A 158 -27.58 -11.69 -1.68
N ILE A 159 -28.16 -11.02 -2.68
CA ILE A 159 -27.87 -9.63 -3.03
C ILE A 159 -29.19 -8.84 -3.01
N VAL A 160 -29.17 -7.60 -2.54
CA VAL A 160 -30.36 -6.73 -2.62
C VAL A 160 -30.00 -5.38 -3.20
N SER A 161 -30.67 -5.00 -4.28
CA SER A 161 -30.59 -3.67 -4.89
C SER A 161 -31.87 -2.86 -4.70
N PHE A 162 -31.70 -1.59 -4.32
CA PHE A 162 -32.76 -0.60 -4.20
C PHE A 162 -32.59 0.52 -5.22
N MET A 163 -33.70 0.96 -5.80
CA MET A 163 -33.80 2.27 -6.47
C MET A 163 -34.57 3.25 -5.57
N LEU A 164 -34.01 4.42 -5.29
CA LEU A 164 -34.65 5.46 -4.49
C LEU A 164 -35.27 6.54 -5.37
N GLN A 165 -36.50 6.92 -5.04
CA GLN A 165 -37.27 7.99 -5.70
C GLN A 165 -38.04 8.80 -4.65
N GLU A 166 -38.09 10.12 -4.84
CA GLU A 166 -38.96 11.02 -4.07
C GLU A 166 -40.18 11.42 -4.91
N ASN A 167 -41.30 11.84 -4.31
CA ASN A 167 -42.56 12.02 -5.05
C ASN A 167 -43.09 13.47 -5.14
N ALA A 168 -42.31 14.46 -4.70
CA ALA A 168 -42.68 15.88 -4.73
C ALA A 168 -42.06 16.64 -5.92
N GLY A 169 -41.15 16.01 -6.67
CA GLY A 169 -40.38 16.62 -7.75
C GLY A 169 -39.37 17.67 -7.26
N LYS A 170 -38.88 17.49 -6.03
CA LYS A 170 -37.99 18.41 -5.33
C LYS A 170 -36.64 17.76 -5.05
N TYR A 171 -35.62 18.61 -4.96
CA TYR A 171 -34.25 18.15 -4.90
C TYR A 171 -33.99 17.52 -3.52
N THR A 172 -33.65 16.24 -3.52
CA THR A 172 -33.31 15.50 -2.30
C THR A 172 -31.84 15.09 -2.37
N THR A 173 -31.09 15.42 -1.32
CA THR A 173 -29.66 15.14 -1.20
C THR A 173 -29.47 14.13 -0.09
N LEU A 174 -28.91 12.99 -0.44
CA LEU A 174 -28.60 11.88 0.45
C LEU A 174 -27.09 11.69 0.46
N ASN A 175 -26.52 11.22 1.57
CA ASN A 175 -25.13 10.83 1.59
C ASN A 175 -24.94 9.52 0.82
N SER A 176 -23.84 9.42 0.08
CA SER A 176 -23.39 8.15 -0.50
C SER A 176 -22.44 7.42 0.45
N ARG A 177 -21.96 6.26 0.02
CA ARG A 177 -20.90 5.48 0.64
C ARG A 177 -19.58 6.26 0.70
N GLU A 178 -19.22 6.98 -0.36
CA GLU A 178 -17.97 7.77 -0.46
C GLU A 178 -17.92 8.93 0.54
N LYS A 179 -19.06 9.29 1.14
CA LYS A 179 -19.09 10.26 2.23
C LYS A 179 -18.41 9.74 3.51
N GLY A 180 -18.33 8.41 3.67
CA GLY A 180 -17.81 7.73 4.85
C GLY A 180 -18.74 7.86 6.05
N VAL A 181 -18.73 9.03 6.70
CA VAL A 181 -19.57 9.30 7.87
C VAL A 181 -21.02 9.51 7.45
N ASN A 182 -21.95 8.88 8.17
CA ASN A 182 -23.38 8.93 7.90
C ASN A 182 -23.75 8.43 6.49
N GLY A 183 -23.12 7.35 6.02
CA GLY A 183 -23.49 6.68 4.77
C GLY A 183 -24.81 5.90 4.87
N PRO A 184 -25.31 5.35 3.75
CA PRO A 184 -26.43 4.43 3.74
C PRO A 184 -26.14 3.16 4.57
N GLU A 185 -27.14 2.64 5.26
CA GLU A 185 -27.02 1.40 6.04
C GLU A 185 -28.26 0.51 5.85
N LEU A 186 -28.08 -0.80 5.91
CA LEU A 186 -29.16 -1.77 6.00
C LEU A 186 -29.08 -2.51 7.34
N VAL A 187 -29.99 -2.19 8.26
CA VAL A 187 -30.06 -2.79 9.59
C VAL A 187 -31.03 -3.95 9.59
N ILE A 188 -30.54 -5.15 9.87
CA ILE A 188 -31.29 -6.41 9.78
C ILE A 188 -31.32 -7.09 11.14
N SER A 189 -32.48 -7.55 11.58
CA SER A 189 -32.64 -8.48 12.70
C SER A 189 -32.99 -9.86 12.18
N GLY A 190 -32.15 -10.86 12.43
CA GLY A 190 -32.32 -12.24 11.97
C GLY A 190 -31.20 -13.15 12.47
N ASN A 191 -31.04 -14.30 11.83
CA ASN A 191 -29.86 -15.13 12.03
C ASN A 191 -28.73 -14.60 11.14
N SER A 192 -27.59 -14.29 11.74
CA SER A 192 -26.41 -13.83 11.01
C SER A 192 -25.21 -14.70 11.33
N THR A 193 -24.57 -15.25 10.30
CA THR A 193 -23.14 -15.62 10.34
C THR A 193 -22.30 -14.60 9.57
N HIS A 194 -22.94 -13.52 9.08
CA HIS A 194 -22.26 -12.40 8.48
C HIS A 194 -21.45 -11.69 9.58
N PRO A 195 -20.14 -11.42 9.39
CA PRO A 195 -19.35 -10.66 10.35
C PRO A 195 -19.98 -9.28 10.52
N GLY A 196 -20.73 -9.11 11.61
CA GLY A 196 -21.47 -7.89 11.87
C GLY A 196 -20.52 -6.84 12.43
N GLY A 197 -20.18 -5.87 11.61
CA GLY A 197 -19.41 -4.70 12.01
C GLY A 197 -19.45 -3.64 10.92
N ASN A 198 -19.33 -2.37 11.32
CA ASN A 198 -19.11 -1.23 10.43
C ASN A 198 -17.69 -1.24 9.81
N GLU A 199 -17.13 -2.43 9.55
CA GLU A 199 -15.86 -2.61 8.88
C GLU A 199 -16.16 -3.00 7.45
N GLN A 200 -16.06 -1.98 6.58
CA GLN A 200 -16.10 -2.17 5.14
C GLN A 200 -15.02 -3.20 4.75
N PRO A 201 -15.35 -4.25 3.96
CA PRO A 201 -14.34 -5.10 3.38
C PRO A 201 -13.31 -4.25 2.64
N PRO A 202 -12.03 -4.65 2.60
CA PRO A 202 -11.03 -3.85 1.93
C PRO A 202 -11.42 -3.54 0.47
N THR A 203 -10.96 -2.41 -0.06
CA THR A 203 -11.06 -2.16 -1.51
C THR A 203 -10.31 -3.24 -2.30
N ALA A 204 -10.66 -3.45 -3.56
CA ALA A 204 -9.89 -4.37 -4.39
C ALA A 204 -8.47 -3.82 -4.60
N PRO A 205 -7.41 -4.65 -4.48
CA PRO A 205 -6.07 -4.24 -4.87
C PRO A 205 -6.05 -3.72 -6.31
N THR A 206 -5.32 -2.62 -6.54
CA THR A 206 -5.18 -2.00 -7.87
C THR A 206 -3.73 -2.09 -8.37
N ASN A 207 -3.48 -1.71 -9.62
CA ASN A 207 -2.13 -1.71 -10.24
C ASN A 207 -1.38 -3.04 -10.08
N VAL A 208 -2.10 -4.16 -10.24
CA VAL A 208 -1.49 -5.48 -10.17
C VAL A 208 -0.51 -5.66 -11.33
N THR A 209 0.75 -5.91 -10.99
CA THR A 209 1.82 -6.22 -11.93
C THR A 209 2.47 -7.55 -11.56
N GLY A 210 3.07 -8.19 -12.55
CA GLY A 210 3.89 -9.37 -12.31
C GLY A 210 5.06 -9.46 -13.27
N ILE A 211 6.21 -9.85 -12.74
CA ILE A 211 7.47 -9.98 -13.46
C ILE A 211 7.96 -11.41 -13.27
N ALA A 212 8.22 -12.11 -14.37
CA ALA A 212 8.91 -13.39 -14.31
C ALA A 212 10.39 -13.16 -13.94
N THR A 213 10.80 -13.65 -12.77
CA THR A 213 12.18 -13.53 -12.28
C THR A 213 13.04 -14.73 -12.67
N SER A 214 12.41 -15.88 -12.96
CA SER A 214 13.06 -17.06 -13.52
C SER A 214 12.07 -17.92 -14.33
N GLY A 215 12.52 -19.08 -14.79
CA GLY A 215 11.62 -20.08 -15.36
C GLY A 215 10.70 -20.74 -14.35
N THR A 216 10.92 -20.55 -13.05
CA THR A 216 10.12 -21.18 -11.99
C THR A 216 9.52 -20.18 -11.00
N GLN A 217 9.71 -18.88 -11.24
CA GLN A 217 9.33 -17.82 -10.31
C GLN A 217 8.70 -16.62 -11.01
N ILE A 218 7.63 -16.11 -10.42
CA ILE A 218 6.98 -14.85 -10.79
C ILE A 218 6.82 -14.01 -9.54
N GLN A 219 7.30 -12.78 -9.61
CA GLN A 219 7.20 -11.77 -8.59
C GLN A 219 5.97 -10.88 -8.88
N LEU A 220 5.02 -10.83 -7.95
CA LEU A 220 3.80 -10.01 -8.06
C LEU A 220 3.86 -8.83 -7.10
N SER A 221 3.34 -7.69 -7.54
CA SER A 221 3.14 -6.50 -6.71
C SER A 221 1.85 -5.77 -7.07
N TRP A 222 1.29 -5.03 -6.12
CA TRP A 222 0.05 -4.28 -6.31
C TRP A 222 0.02 -3.04 -5.41
N SER A 223 -0.89 -2.11 -5.68
CA SER A 223 -1.21 -1.03 -4.75
C SER A 223 -2.03 -1.57 -3.57
N PRO A 224 -1.81 -1.08 -2.33
CA PRO A 224 -2.61 -1.49 -1.19
C PRO A 224 -4.10 -1.28 -1.41
N ALA A 225 -4.86 -2.21 -0.86
CA ALA A 225 -6.27 -2.01 -0.57
C ALA A 225 -6.44 -1.07 0.64
N GLU A 226 -7.59 -0.43 0.74
CA GLU A 226 -7.99 0.44 1.84
C GLU A 226 -9.07 -0.25 2.66
N ALA A 227 -8.97 -0.21 3.99
CA ALA A 227 -9.96 -0.73 4.91
C ALA A 227 -9.99 0.13 6.18
N ASN A 228 -11.19 0.39 6.73
CA ASN A 228 -11.37 1.25 7.92
C ASN A 228 -10.69 0.70 9.20
N GLY A 229 -10.30 -0.58 9.21
CA GLY A 229 -9.54 -1.23 10.29
C GLY A 229 -8.14 -1.71 9.87
N GLY A 230 -7.66 -1.28 8.68
CA GLY A 230 -6.43 -1.77 8.07
C GLY A 230 -6.58 -3.10 7.34
N VAL A 231 -5.69 -3.34 6.39
CA VAL A 231 -5.62 -4.61 5.64
C VAL A 231 -4.73 -5.57 6.42
N ALA A 232 -5.27 -6.72 6.82
CA ALA A 232 -4.53 -7.77 7.52
C ALA A 232 -3.67 -8.62 6.57
N GLY A 233 -4.04 -8.68 5.29
CA GLY A 233 -3.21 -9.30 4.26
C GLY A 233 -3.93 -9.50 2.95
N TYR A 234 -3.32 -10.27 2.06
CA TYR A 234 -3.76 -10.51 0.70
C TYR A 234 -3.69 -11.99 0.36
N GLU A 235 -4.65 -12.45 -0.42
CA GLU A 235 -4.71 -13.77 -1.04
C GLU A 235 -4.35 -13.64 -2.50
N VAL A 236 -3.38 -14.41 -2.95
CA VAL A 236 -2.93 -14.44 -4.34
C VAL A 236 -3.48 -15.69 -5.01
N PHE A 237 -4.24 -15.50 -6.08
CA PHE A 237 -4.82 -16.60 -6.85
C PHE A 237 -4.06 -16.77 -8.16
N ARG A 238 -3.54 -17.99 -8.40
CA ARG A 238 -2.92 -18.43 -9.65
C ARG A 238 -3.87 -19.36 -10.39
N ASN A 239 -4.19 -19.04 -11.64
CA ASN A 239 -5.08 -19.85 -12.50
C ASN A 239 -6.40 -20.22 -11.80
N GLY A 240 -6.94 -19.29 -11.00
CA GLY A 240 -8.17 -19.47 -10.24
C GLY A 240 -8.05 -20.24 -8.91
N SER A 241 -6.87 -20.76 -8.56
CA SER A 241 -6.60 -21.44 -7.29
C SER A 241 -5.73 -20.59 -6.37
N LEU A 242 -5.93 -20.68 -5.04
CA LEU A 242 -5.10 -19.97 -4.07
C LEU A 242 -3.63 -20.44 -4.18
N ALA A 243 -2.74 -19.53 -4.56
CA ALA A 243 -1.30 -19.78 -4.65
C ALA A 243 -0.60 -19.54 -3.31
N GLY A 244 -1.09 -18.57 -2.55
CA GLY A 244 -0.61 -18.27 -1.21
C GLY A 244 -1.19 -16.98 -0.66
N GLU A 245 -0.67 -16.59 0.50
CA GLU A 245 -1.12 -15.42 1.24
C GLU A 245 0.08 -14.62 1.72
N THR A 246 -0.10 -13.31 1.88
CA THR A 246 0.96 -12.39 2.30
C THR A 246 0.36 -11.23 3.08
N ALA A 247 1.08 -10.68 4.06
CA ALA A 247 0.66 -9.46 4.75
C ALA A 247 1.03 -8.19 3.95
N GLY A 248 2.05 -8.28 3.09
CA GLY A 248 2.53 -7.16 2.27
C GLY A 248 1.86 -7.10 0.91
N VAL A 249 2.10 -6.03 0.17
CA VAL A 249 1.58 -5.83 -1.20
C VAL A 249 2.43 -6.52 -2.27
N PHE A 250 2.99 -7.66 -1.89
CA PHE A 250 4.04 -8.39 -2.59
C PHE A 250 3.90 -9.89 -2.40
N PHE A 251 4.08 -10.65 -3.48
CA PHE A 251 4.13 -12.12 -3.41
C PHE A 251 5.09 -12.70 -4.45
N LEU A 252 6.07 -13.49 -3.97
CA LEU A 252 6.93 -14.30 -4.84
C LEU A 252 6.32 -15.69 -5.00
N ASP A 253 5.75 -15.95 -6.17
CA ASP A 253 5.23 -17.27 -6.51
C ASP A 253 6.35 -18.16 -7.06
N ASN A 254 6.49 -19.36 -6.48
CA ASN A 254 7.59 -20.29 -6.72
C ASN A 254 7.06 -21.63 -7.26
N GLY A 255 7.99 -22.47 -7.77
CA GLY A 255 7.66 -23.82 -8.22
C GLY A 255 6.80 -23.85 -9.49
N LEU A 256 6.90 -22.78 -10.30
CA LEU A 256 6.20 -22.66 -11.56
C LEU A 256 6.89 -23.50 -12.65
N GLY A 257 6.11 -23.82 -13.68
CA GLY A 257 6.60 -24.39 -14.92
C GLY A 257 7.26 -23.30 -15.76
N PRO A 258 8.37 -23.62 -16.44
CA PRO A 258 9.03 -22.71 -17.39
C PRO A 258 8.24 -22.48 -18.67
N ASP A 259 8.48 -21.35 -19.34
CA ASP A 259 7.76 -20.85 -20.52
C ASP A 259 6.24 -21.05 -20.43
N THR A 260 5.70 -20.86 -19.23
CA THR A 260 4.31 -21.15 -18.91
C THR A 260 3.60 -19.85 -18.56
N MET A 261 2.45 -19.64 -19.21
CA MET A 261 1.59 -18.50 -18.94
C MET A 261 0.74 -18.78 -17.69
N TYR A 262 0.76 -17.84 -16.74
CA TYR A 262 -0.03 -17.87 -15.53
C TYR A 262 -0.92 -16.63 -15.45
N SER A 263 -2.14 -16.80 -14.95
CA SER A 263 -3.06 -15.70 -14.64
C SER A 263 -3.09 -15.47 -13.14
N TYR A 264 -2.96 -14.21 -12.71
CA TYR A 264 -3.01 -13.82 -11.31
C TYR A 264 -4.06 -12.77 -11.02
N TYR A 265 -4.76 -12.90 -9.89
CA TYR A 265 -5.52 -11.82 -9.27
C TYR A 265 -5.34 -11.89 -7.75
N ILE A 266 -5.58 -10.76 -7.08
CA ILE A 266 -5.37 -10.61 -5.65
C ILE A 266 -6.67 -10.17 -4.97
N ILE A 267 -6.91 -10.71 -3.78
CA ILE A 267 -8.00 -10.32 -2.88
C ILE A 267 -7.37 -9.83 -1.58
N ALA A 268 -7.75 -8.64 -1.12
CA ALA A 268 -7.35 -8.14 0.19
C ALA A 268 -8.27 -8.67 1.28
N ARG A 269 -7.74 -8.77 2.50
CA ARG A 269 -8.46 -9.17 3.71
C ARG A 269 -8.17 -8.24 4.86
N ASP A 270 -9.19 -7.91 5.64
CA ASP A 270 -9.03 -7.18 6.90
C ASP A 270 -8.83 -8.13 8.10
N SER A 271 -8.64 -7.55 9.28
CA SER A 271 -8.42 -8.26 10.54
C SER A 271 -9.66 -8.99 11.06
N ALA A 272 -10.84 -8.64 10.56
CA ALA A 272 -12.11 -9.33 10.80
C ALA A 272 -12.36 -10.50 9.83
N GLY A 273 -11.51 -10.66 8.81
CA GLY A 273 -11.58 -11.74 7.83
C GLY A 273 -12.47 -11.43 6.62
N ASN A 274 -12.93 -10.19 6.44
CA ASN A 274 -13.67 -9.78 5.25
C ASN A 274 -12.75 -9.73 4.04
N ARG A 275 -13.27 -10.10 2.87
CA ARG A 275 -12.53 -10.17 1.60
C ARG A 275 -12.96 -9.06 0.65
N SER A 276 -12.02 -8.42 -0.03
CA SER A 276 -12.30 -7.49 -1.11
C SER A 276 -12.90 -8.19 -2.34
N ALA A 277 -13.38 -7.40 -3.31
CA ALA A 277 -13.50 -7.91 -4.67
C ALA A 277 -12.11 -8.30 -5.24
N PRO A 278 -12.02 -9.24 -6.19
CA PRO A 278 -10.78 -9.53 -6.91
C PRO A 278 -10.25 -8.30 -7.63
N SER A 279 -8.92 -8.15 -7.67
CA SER A 279 -8.24 -7.21 -8.56
C SER A 279 -8.50 -7.50 -10.05
N SER A 280 -8.04 -6.61 -10.92
CA SER A 280 -7.83 -6.97 -12.33
C SER A 280 -6.88 -8.17 -12.43
N THR A 281 -7.10 -9.03 -13.43
CA THR A 281 -6.23 -10.18 -13.69
C THR A 281 -5.01 -9.76 -14.51
N VAL A 282 -3.81 -10.15 -14.08
CA VAL A 282 -2.57 -10.00 -14.86
C VAL A 282 -2.15 -11.36 -15.43
N MET A 283 -1.67 -11.35 -16.66
CA MET A 283 -1.12 -12.53 -17.34
C MET A 283 0.40 -12.40 -17.39
N VAL A 284 1.10 -13.39 -16.85
CA VAL A 284 2.57 -13.37 -16.76
C VAL A 284 3.11 -14.71 -17.23
N ARG A 285 4.07 -14.67 -18.16
CA ARG A 285 4.74 -15.85 -18.68
C ARG A 285 6.09 -16.01 -17.97
N THR A 286 6.33 -17.15 -17.33
CA THR A 286 7.65 -17.50 -16.79
C THR A 286 8.69 -17.54 -17.91
N LEU A 287 9.95 -17.31 -17.57
CA LEU A 287 11.04 -17.46 -18.54
C LEU A 287 11.16 -18.93 -18.99
N ALA A 288 11.80 -19.19 -20.12
CA ALA A 288 12.00 -20.56 -20.59
C ALA A 288 12.87 -21.40 -19.62
N ASP A 289 12.73 -22.73 -19.70
CA ASP A 289 13.41 -23.66 -18.81
C ASP A 289 14.90 -23.53 -19.05
N SER A 290 15.59 -23.04 -18.03
CA SER A 290 17.03 -22.98 -18.02
C SER A 290 17.52 -24.21 -17.27
N GLY A 291 17.18 -25.41 -17.75
CA GLY A 291 17.67 -26.67 -17.20
C GLY A 291 19.19 -26.59 -17.04
N SER A 292 19.68 -26.38 -15.81
CA SER A 292 21.07 -25.97 -15.53
C SER A 292 21.66 -24.93 -16.52
N THR A 293 21.38 -23.65 -16.27
CA THR A 293 22.06 -22.40 -16.73
C THR A 293 21.94 -21.98 -18.21
N PRO A 294 21.42 -20.75 -18.46
CA PRO A 294 22.21 -19.78 -19.22
C PRO A 294 22.09 -18.30 -18.79
N ILE A 295 22.04 -17.95 -17.49
CA ILE A 295 22.61 -16.65 -17.06
C ILE A 295 24.10 -16.84 -16.72
N CYS A 296 24.46 -17.93 -16.05
CA CYS A 296 25.86 -18.16 -15.64
C CYS A 296 26.79 -18.68 -16.75
N SER A 297 26.27 -19.21 -17.87
CA SER A 297 27.11 -19.82 -18.93
C SER A 297 28.02 -18.81 -19.63
N ASN A 298 27.64 -17.53 -19.65
CA ASN A 298 28.44 -16.41 -20.17
C ASN A 298 28.64 -15.31 -19.11
N ALA A 299 28.43 -15.62 -17.83
CA ALA A 299 28.57 -14.62 -16.79
C ALA A 299 30.03 -14.19 -16.64
N LEU A 300 30.22 -12.89 -16.43
CA LEU A 300 31.51 -12.28 -16.21
C LEU A 300 32.06 -12.74 -14.86
N ASN A 301 33.34 -13.09 -14.85
CA ASN A 301 34.02 -13.65 -13.68
C ASN A 301 35.35 -12.94 -13.38
N SER A 302 35.50 -11.69 -13.81
CA SER A 302 36.64 -10.84 -13.44
C SER A 302 36.24 -9.37 -13.40
N SER A 303 36.87 -8.59 -12.50
CA SER A 303 36.62 -7.16 -12.38
C SER A 303 36.85 -6.41 -13.69
N VAL A 304 37.89 -6.77 -14.44
CA VAL A 304 38.20 -6.16 -15.74
C VAL A 304 37.07 -6.40 -16.75
N ALA A 305 36.52 -7.61 -16.81
CA ALA A 305 35.42 -7.91 -17.71
C ALA A 305 34.16 -7.13 -17.32
N ILE A 306 33.84 -7.05 -16.03
CA ILE A 306 32.68 -6.29 -15.52
C ILE A 306 32.84 -4.79 -15.84
N GLN A 307 33.99 -4.19 -15.50
CA GLN A 307 34.29 -2.79 -15.83
C GLN A 307 34.20 -2.53 -17.34
N ASN A 308 34.69 -3.46 -18.17
CA ASN A 308 34.60 -3.34 -19.62
C ASN A 308 33.16 -3.39 -20.13
N ALA A 309 32.37 -4.36 -19.66
CA ALA A 309 30.98 -4.51 -20.04
C ALA A 309 30.15 -3.28 -19.65
N MET A 310 30.32 -2.76 -18.44
CA MET A 310 29.63 -1.54 -18.00
C MET A 310 29.97 -0.33 -18.89
N ARG A 311 31.25 -0.15 -19.22
CA ARG A 311 31.71 0.98 -20.03
C ARG A 311 31.19 0.95 -21.47
N THR A 312 30.99 -0.23 -22.03
CA THR A 312 30.59 -0.42 -23.44
C THR A 312 29.14 -0.85 -23.60
N ALA A 313 28.35 -0.81 -22.53
CA ALA A 313 26.97 -1.27 -22.54
C ALA A 313 26.11 -0.47 -23.53
N ILE A 314 25.15 -1.14 -24.14
CA ILE A 314 24.13 -0.55 -25.00
C ILE A 314 22.73 -0.91 -24.48
N PRO A 315 21.67 -0.15 -24.85
CA PRO A 315 20.30 -0.44 -24.44
C PRO A 315 19.91 -1.92 -24.65
N GLY A 316 19.37 -2.55 -23.60
CA GLY A 316 18.95 -3.95 -23.61
C GLY A 316 20.03 -4.97 -23.24
N ASP A 317 21.27 -4.53 -23.00
CA ASP A 317 22.34 -5.43 -22.55
C ASP A 317 22.01 -6.05 -21.18
N ILE A 318 22.36 -7.34 -21.06
CA ILE A 318 22.34 -8.09 -19.79
C ILE A 318 23.77 -8.42 -19.42
N ILE A 319 24.29 -7.72 -18.42
CA ILE A 319 25.60 -7.93 -17.83
C ILE A 319 25.43 -8.86 -16.62
N ALA A 320 25.51 -10.16 -16.89
CA ALA A 320 25.47 -11.21 -15.88
C ALA A 320 26.83 -11.39 -15.20
N ILE A 321 26.87 -11.50 -13.87
CA ILE A 321 28.09 -11.70 -13.08
C ILE A 321 28.03 -13.03 -12.33
N ALA A 322 29.07 -13.85 -12.46
CA ALA A 322 29.16 -15.12 -11.75
C ALA A 322 29.32 -14.91 -10.24
N PRO A 323 28.86 -15.84 -9.38
CA PRO A 323 29.17 -15.81 -7.95
C PRO A 323 30.67 -15.63 -7.71
N GLY A 324 31.01 -14.71 -6.81
CA GLY A 324 32.39 -14.38 -6.51
C GLY A 324 32.55 -12.98 -5.94
N THR A 325 33.77 -12.64 -5.57
CA THR A 325 34.14 -11.32 -5.06
C THR A 325 35.08 -10.65 -6.05
N TYR A 326 34.73 -9.44 -6.47
CA TYR A 326 35.40 -8.71 -7.53
C TYR A 326 35.89 -7.37 -7.00
N THR A 327 37.21 -7.25 -6.81
CA THR A 327 37.84 -5.99 -6.42
C THR A 327 37.96 -5.08 -7.64
N GLY A 328 37.20 -3.98 -7.66
CA GLY A 328 37.27 -2.96 -8.69
C GLY A 328 38.54 -2.10 -8.56
N VAL A 329 38.93 -1.46 -9.66
CA VAL A 329 40.11 -0.59 -9.73
C VAL A 329 39.71 0.72 -10.40
N LYS A 330 39.74 1.83 -9.66
CA LYS A 330 39.31 3.16 -10.15
C LYS A 330 40.01 3.57 -11.45
N ALA A 331 41.31 3.31 -11.56
CA ALA A 331 42.11 3.69 -12.72
C ALA A 331 41.70 2.98 -14.03
N THR A 332 40.97 1.86 -13.96
CA THR A 332 40.55 1.07 -15.13
C THR A 332 39.05 1.03 -15.34
N SER A 333 38.24 1.61 -14.44
CA SER A 333 36.78 1.64 -14.57
C SER A 333 36.35 2.45 -15.79
N GLY A 334 37.10 3.51 -16.12
CA GLY A 334 36.74 4.45 -17.17
C GLY A 334 35.80 5.56 -16.67
N ASP A 335 35.66 5.70 -15.35
CA ASP A 335 34.97 6.83 -14.73
C ASP A 335 35.68 8.16 -15.04
N PRO A 336 35.02 9.14 -15.68
CA PRO A 336 35.55 10.49 -15.88
C PRO A 336 35.91 11.20 -14.56
N GLY A 337 35.16 10.93 -13.49
CA GLY A 337 35.43 11.47 -12.16
C GLY A 337 36.62 10.79 -11.46
N GLY A 338 36.91 9.54 -11.82
CA GLY A 338 37.99 8.75 -11.25
C GLY A 338 37.71 8.20 -9.85
N GLN A 339 36.45 8.15 -9.41
CA GLN A 339 36.04 7.61 -8.11
C GLN A 339 35.42 6.21 -8.20
N GLY A 340 34.67 5.92 -9.26
CA GLY A 340 33.95 4.67 -9.47
C GLY A 340 34.89 3.48 -9.61
N LEU A 341 34.71 2.48 -8.75
CA LEU A 341 35.32 1.16 -8.87
C LEU A 341 34.67 0.39 -10.03
N PHE A 342 33.35 0.52 -10.17
CA PHE A 342 32.57 0.06 -11.31
C PHE A 342 31.76 1.25 -11.81
N TYR A 343 31.86 1.57 -13.10
CA TYR A 343 31.30 2.81 -13.64
C TYR A 343 30.58 2.59 -14.95
N SER A 344 29.47 3.32 -15.14
CA SER A 344 28.88 3.51 -16.46
C SER A 344 28.18 4.86 -16.60
N GLY A 345 28.43 5.51 -17.74
CA GLY A 345 27.63 6.63 -18.24
C GLY A 345 26.83 6.28 -19.49
N GLN A 346 26.67 4.99 -19.80
CA GLN A 346 25.84 4.56 -20.92
C GLN A 346 24.36 4.68 -20.56
N ASN A 347 23.51 5.04 -21.52
CA ASN A 347 22.07 5.14 -21.29
C ASN A 347 21.36 3.91 -21.81
N GLY A 348 20.47 3.33 -20.99
CA GLY A 348 19.41 2.48 -21.47
C GLY A 348 18.24 3.29 -22.02
N THR A 349 17.10 2.64 -22.17
CA THR A 349 15.81 3.29 -22.43
C THR A 349 14.73 2.60 -21.62
N GLU A 350 13.55 3.22 -21.48
CA GLU A 350 12.40 2.59 -20.82
C GLU A 350 12.06 1.21 -21.42
N ALA A 351 12.10 1.08 -22.75
CA ALA A 351 11.79 -0.16 -23.46
C ALA A 351 12.95 -1.18 -23.46
N ALA A 352 14.19 -0.71 -23.27
CA ALA A 352 15.39 -1.54 -23.30
C ALA A 352 16.40 -1.02 -22.25
N PRO A 353 16.12 -1.26 -20.95
CA PRO A 353 17.04 -0.88 -19.89
C PRO A 353 18.32 -1.72 -19.94
N ILE A 354 19.40 -1.21 -19.35
CA ILE A 354 20.65 -1.97 -19.21
C ILE A 354 20.62 -2.70 -17.87
N LEU A 355 20.79 -4.01 -17.85
CA LEU A 355 20.74 -4.82 -16.64
C LEU A 355 22.14 -5.25 -16.20
N LEU A 356 22.55 -4.86 -14.98
CA LEU A 356 23.69 -5.46 -14.26
C LEU A 356 23.15 -6.37 -13.17
N THR A 357 23.47 -7.66 -13.21
CA THR A 357 22.94 -8.59 -12.21
C THR A 357 23.85 -9.77 -11.90
N SER A 358 23.74 -10.33 -10.69
CA SER A 358 24.31 -11.65 -10.43
C SER A 358 23.53 -12.72 -11.17
N CYS A 359 24.23 -13.70 -11.74
CA CYS A 359 23.61 -14.82 -12.41
C CYS A 359 23.00 -15.86 -11.46
N ASP A 360 23.32 -15.77 -10.17
CA ASP A 360 22.80 -16.63 -9.09
C ASP A 360 22.48 -15.77 -7.86
N PRO A 361 21.21 -15.32 -7.71
CA PRO A 361 20.78 -14.48 -6.60
C PRO A 361 20.93 -15.12 -5.21
N ASP A 362 21.00 -16.45 -5.11
CA ASP A 362 21.23 -17.14 -3.83
C ASP A 362 22.71 -17.06 -3.41
N LYS A 363 23.61 -16.74 -4.36
CA LYS A 363 25.05 -16.53 -4.16
C LYS A 363 25.50 -15.28 -4.91
N PRO A 364 25.03 -14.09 -4.47
CA PRO A 364 25.21 -12.86 -5.23
C PRO A 364 26.69 -12.56 -5.46
N ALA A 365 26.98 -11.97 -6.62
CA ALA A 365 28.29 -11.40 -6.90
C ALA A 365 28.53 -10.21 -5.94
N VAL A 366 29.73 -10.17 -5.35
CA VAL A 366 30.17 -9.09 -4.45
C VAL A 366 31.12 -8.18 -5.22
N LEU A 367 30.73 -6.93 -5.42
CA LEU A 367 31.56 -5.88 -6.00
C LEU A 367 32.16 -5.05 -4.86
N LYS A 368 33.49 -4.95 -4.82
CA LYS A 368 34.17 -4.26 -3.72
C LYS A 368 35.39 -3.44 -4.10
N GLY A 369 35.78 -2.55 -3.21
CA GLY A 369 37.08 -1.87 -3.22
C GLY A 369 38.09 -2.54 -2.30
N VAL A 370 39.14 -1.78 -1.97
CA VAL A 370 40.21 -2.20 -1.05
C VAL A 370 40.21 -1.43 0.27
N SER A 371 39.52 -0.29 0.32
CA SER A 371 39.49 0.62 1.46
C SER A 371 38.13 1.30 1.54
N VAL A 372 37.74 1.66 2.76
CA VAL A 372 36.58 2.51 3.04
C VAL A 372 36.96 4.00 3.11
N ASN A 373 38.24 4.34 2.92
CA ASN A 373 38.77 5.70 2.99
C ASN A 373 39.83 5.90 1.90
N ASP A 374 39.39 5.95 0.65
CA ASP A 374 40.26 6.21 -0.50
C ASP A 374 39.56 7.01 -1.61
N GLY A 375 38.40 7.59 -1.32
CA GLY A 375 37.55 8.33 -2.26
C GLY A 375 36.86 7.45 -3.31
N SER A 376 36.78 6.12 -3.10
CA SER A 376 36.11 5.21 -4.02
C SER A 376 34.60 5.23 -3.89
N TYR A 377 33.92 5.07 -5.03
CA TYR A 377 32.50 4.72 -5.09
C TYR A 377 32.41 3.26 -5.53
N GLY A 378 31.66 2.42 -4.82
CA GLY A 378 31.43 1.02 -5.20
C GLY A 378 30.90 0.91 -6.63
N ILE A 379 29.79 1.58 -6.89
CA ILE A 379 29.28 1.85 -8.24
C ILE A 379 29.11 3.36 -8.43
N HIS A 380 29.52 3.86 -9.59
CA HIS A 380 29.22 5.22 -10.03
C HIS A 380 28.41 5.16 -11.33
N LEU A 381 27.18 5.68 -11.31
CA LEU A 381 26.31 5.78 -12.47
C LEU A 381 26.09 7.22 -12.87
N THR A 382 26.25 7.49 -14.15
CA THR A 382 25.92 8.79 -14.77
C THR A 382 24.93 8.67 -15.92
N GLY A 383 24.56 7.43 -16.27
CA GLY A 383 23.58 7.13 -17.31
C GLY A 383 22.19 6.85 -16.76
N ASP A 384 21.23 6.83 -17.67
CA ASP A 384 19.81 6.60 -17.41
C ASP A 384 19.41 5.13 -17.65
N TYR A 385 18.28 4.71 -17.06
CA TYR A 385 17.62 3.42 -17.31
C TYR A 385 18.52 2.18 -17.06
N TRP A 386 19.39 2.24 -16.06
CA TRP A 386 20.06 1.06 -15.52
C TRP A 386 19.15 0.31 -14.55
N GLN A 387 19.27 -1.01 -14.57
CA GLN A 387 18.76 -1.88 -13.53
C GLN A 387 19.95 -2.59 -12.89
N ILE A 388 20.24 -2.28 -11.64
CA ILE A 388 21.27 -2.94 -10.83
C ILE A 388 20.57 -3.89 -9.88
N ARG A 389 20.76 -5.20 -10.05
CA ARG A 389 19.96 -6.20 -9.33
C ARG A 389 20.76 -7.35 -8.74
N ASN A 390 20.36 -7.82 -7.56
CA ASN A 390 20.83 -9.10 -6.98
C ASN A 390 22.35 -9.17 -6.78
N ILE A 391 22.99 -8.05 -6.46
CA ILE A 391 24.43 -7.98 -6.18
C ILE A 391 24.67 -7.39 -4.81
N GLU A 392 25.87 -7.64 -4.30
CA GLU A 392 26.36 -7.07 -3.05
C GLU A 392 27.44 -6.02 -3.35
N ILE A 393 27.36 -4.87 -2.67
CA ILE A 393 28.38 -3.83 -2.66
C ILE A 393 29.02 -3.83 -1.28
N ASP A 394 30.33 -4.05 -1.23
CA ASP A 394 31.10 -4.17 0.01
C ASP A 394 32.38 -3.30 -0.07
N THR A 395 32.85 -2.74 1.04
CA THR A 395 34.15 -2.02 1.13
C THR A 395 34.37 -0.96 0.04
N ALA A 396 33.79 0.22 0.20
CA ALA A 396 34.12 1.42 -0.57
C ALA A 396 33.97 2.65 0.32
N GLN A 397 34.50 3.82 -0.09
CA GLN A 397 34.20 5.03 0.67
C GLN A 397 32.73 5.41 0.53
N LYS A 398 32.14 5.34 -0.66
CA LYS A 398 30.70 5.48 -0.89
C LYS A 398 30.19 4.23 -1.58
N GLY A 399 28.97 3.79 -1.29
CA GLY A 399 28.43 2.56 -1.90
C GLY A 399 28.06 2.77 -3.37
N ILE A 400 26.86 3.27 -3.64
CA ILE A 400 26.39 3.60 -4.99
C ILE A 400 26.17 5.10 -5.09
N VAL A 401 26.82 5.75 -6.04
CA VAL A 401 26.60 7.17 -6.35
C VAL A 401 25.98 7.27 -7.73
N ILE A 402 24.86 7.96 -7.82
CA ILE A 402 24.24 8.35 -9.09
C ILE A 402 24.40 9.86 -9.22
N ASP A 403 25.16 10.30 -10.22
CA ASP A 403 25.32 11.71 -10.57
C ASP A 403 24.57 11.93 -11.89
N HIS A 404 23.60 12.85 -11.93
CA HIS A 404 22.77 13.19 -13.10
C HIS A 404 22.15 12.01 -13.89
N GLY A 405 22.05 10.82 -13.29
CA GLY A 405 21.43 9.64 -13.87
C GLY A 405 19.97 9.51 -13.44
N ASN A 406 19.09 9.13 -14.36
CA ASN A 406 17.65 9.15 -14.17
C ASN A 406 17.00 7.81 -14.51
N TYR A 407 15.83 7.54 -13.91
CA TYR A 407 15.05 6.33 -14.18
C TYR A 407 15.82 5.02 -13.90
N ASN A 408 16.84 5.07 -13.05
CA ASN A 408 17.59 3.89 -12.64
C ASN A 408 16.86 3.12 -11.53
N LEU A 409 16.99 1.80 -11.54
CA LEU A 409 16.44 0.90 -10.53
C LEU A 409 17.57 0.14 -9.84
N LEU A 410 17.72 0.37 -8.55
CA LEU A 410 18.56 -0.40 -7.63
C LEU A 410 17.64 -1.38 -6.88
N HIS A 411 17.78 -2.69 -7.09
CA HIS A 411 16.80 -3.66 -6.60
C HIS A 411 17.44 -4.93 -6.02
N SER A 412 16.99 -5.40 -4.86
CA SER A 412 17.54 -6.60 -4.22
C SER A 412 19.06 -6.53 -4.00
N LEU A 413 19.54 -5.37 -3.52
CA LEU A 413 20.96 -5.15 -3.25
C LEU A 413 21.27 -5.38 -1.77
N LYS A 414 22.52 -5.77 -1.49
CA LYS A 414 23.10 -5.68 -0.15
C LYS A 414 24.23 -4.67 -0.20
N ILE A 415 24.17 -3.60 0.60
CA ILE A 415 25.18 -2.53 0.59
C ILE A 415 25.70 -2.38 2.00
N HIS A 416 27.00 -2.65 2.20
CA HIS A 416 27.57 -2.65 3.55
C HIS A 416 29.07 -2.42 3.59
N GLN A 417 29.59 -2.20 4.80
CA GLN A 417 31.00 -1.90 5.04
C GLN A 417 31.46 -0.67 4.25
N ILE A 418 30.69 0.41 4.33
CA ILE A 418 30.90 1.65 3.57
C ILE A 418 31.48 2.73 4.46
N GLY A 419 32.41 3.52 3.93
CA GLY A 419 33.14 4.56 4.67
C GLY A 419 32.32 5.77 5.07
N ASP A 420 31.57 6.29 4.12
CA ASP A 420 30.62 7.38 4.24
C ASP A 420 29.23 6.79 3.93
N GLU A 421 28.49 7.33 2.96
CA GLU A 421 27.10 6.96 2.70
C GLU A 421 26.90 5.76 1.76
N GLY A 422 25.82 5.00 2.00
CA GLY A 422 25.48 3.78 1.25
C GLY A 422 25.02 4.04 -0.19
N VAL A 423 23.96 4.83 -0.38
CA VAL A 423 23.44 5.22 -1.71
C VAL A 423 23.27 6.72 -1.77
N HIS A 424 23.71 7.36 -2.85
CA HIS A 424 23.61 8.81 -3.04
C HIS A 424 22.96 9.15 -4.39
N PHE A 425 21.81 9.80 -4.36
CA PHE A 425 21.16 10.41 -5.53
C PHE A 425 21.57 11.88 -5.62
N ARG A 426 22.52 12.19 -6.50
CA ARG A 426 23.21 13.49 -6.53
C ARG A 426 23.14 14.11 -7.92
N ASP A 427 23.41 15.41 -7.97
CA ASP A 427 23.66 16.15 -9.22
C ASP A 427 22.49 16.04 -10.22
N GLY A 428 21.26 16.30 -9.77
CA GLY A 428 20.07 16.23 -10.63
C GLY A 428 19.48 14.84 -10.87
N SER A 429 20.05 13.78 -10.27
CA SER A 429 19.54 12.41 -10.39
C SER A 429 18.08 12.28 -9.93
N SER A 430 17.17 12.02 -10.87
CA SER A 430 15.72 12.05 -10.65
C SER A 430 15.02 10.78 -11.14
N TYR A 431 13.84 10.50 -10.59
CA TYR A 431 13.00 9.35 -10.95
C TYR A 431 13.67 7.98 -10.74
N ASN A 432 14.70 7.91 -9.89
CA ASN A 432 15.38 6.66 -9.56
C ASN A 432 14.65 5.92 -8.44
N ARG A 433 14.86 4.61 -8.37
CA ARG A 433 14.21 3.74 -7.39
C ARG A 433 15.25 2.89 -6.67
N LEU A 434 15.22 2.89 -5.33
CA LEU A 434 15.94 1.95 -4.47
C LEU A 434 14.93 1.03 -3.79
N GLU A 435 14.97 -0.26 -4.13
CA GLU A 435 13.91 -1.19 -3.77
C GLU A 435 14.40 -2.53 -3.25
N TYR A 436 13.64 -3.13 -2.32
CA TYR A 436 13.86 -4.50 -1.82
C TYR A 436 15.32 -4.77 -1.40
N SER A 437 16.02 -3.73 -0.95
CA SER A 437 17.45 -3.78 -0.69
C SER A 437 17.72 -3.76 0.82
N THR A 438 18.93 -4.12 1.21
CA THR A 438 19.39 -4.05 2.60
C THR A 438 20.65 -3.20 2.66
N ILE A 439 20.63 -2.17 3.50
CA ILE A 439 21.77 -1.29 3.76
C ILE A 439 22.11 -1.37 5.24
N TYR A 440 23.39 -1.57 5.56
CA TYR A 440 23.89 -1.63 6.93
C TYR A 440 25.37 -1.25 6.98
N ASP A 441 25.90 -0.96 8.17
CA ASP A 441 27.34 -0.76 8.36
C ASP A 441 27.98 0.32 7.45
N THR A 442 27.34 1.49 7.38
CA THR A 442 27.86 2.70 6.72
C THR A 442 28.60 3.61 7.72
N GLY A 443 29.32 4.64 7.24
CA GLY A 443 30.07 5.56 8.11
C GLY A 443 31.31 4.96 8.78
N LYS A 444 31.88 3.88 8.22
CA LYS A 444 33.08 3.21 8.76
C LYS A 444 34.35 4.06 8.70
N TYR A 445 34.35 5.13 7.90
CA TYR A 445 35.41 6.13 7.85
C TYR A 445 34.98 7.41 8.58
N GLN A 446 33.85 7.99 8.19
CA GLN A 446 33.35 9.23 8.79
C GLN A 446 31.92 9.02 9.31
N PRO A 447 31.74 8.84 10.62
CA PRO A 447 30.42 8.52 11.18
C PRO A 447 29.33 9.56 10.86
N GLY A 448 29.70 10.84 10.81
CA GLY A 448 28.79 11.94 10.47
C GLY A 448 28.43 12.12 8.98
N TYR A 449 29.00 11.27 8.10
CA TYR A 449 28.62 11.15 6.68
C TYR A 449 28.20 9.72 6.34
N GLY A 450 27.76 8.98 7.37
CA GLY A 450 27.46 7.55 7.26
C GLY A 450 26.01 7.27 6.95
N GLU A 451 25.34 8.05 6.11
CA GLU A 451 23.92 7.87 5.83
C GLU A 451 23.65 6.54 5.10
N GLY A 452 22.51 5.92 5.34
CA GLY A 452 22.10 4.75 4.57
C GLY A 452 21.84 5.13 3.11
N ALA A 453 20.95 6.11 2.92
CA ALA A 453 20.68 6.76 1.64
C ALA A 453 20.72 8.29 1.79
N TYR A 454 21.24 8.97 0.77
CA TYR A 454 21.41 10.42 0.72
C TYR A 454 20.76 10.94 -0.56
N VAL A 455 19.77 11.83 -0.42
CA VAL A 455 18.96 12.34 -1.55
C VAL A 455 19.21 13.83 -1.72
N GLY A 456 19.80 14.22 -2.85
CA GLY A 456 20.11 15.61 -3.18
C GLY A 456 21.53 15.99 -2.78
N SER A 457 21.75 17.26 -2.49
CA SER A 457 23.08 17.76 -2.13
C SER A 457 22.97 18.84 -1.07
N ASP A 458 23.99 18.95 -0.21
CA ASP A 458 24.10 20.10 0.68
C ASP A 458 24.31 21.39 -0.14
N SER A 459 23.68 22.48 0.29
CA SER A 459 23.72 23.81 -0.36
C SER A 459 25.13 24.39 -0.53
N SER A 460 26.10 23.92 0.26
CA SER A 460 27.51 24.31 0.11
C SER A 460 28.23 23.59 -1.04
N SER A 461 27.65 22.52 -1.58
CA SER A 461 28.23 21.77 -2.71
C SER A 461 28.00 22.46 -4.06
N ASN A 462 28.82 22.10 -5.06
CA ASN A 462 28.73 22.64 -6.42
C ASN A 462 27.89 21.75 -7.37
N TYR A 463 27.21 20.73 -6.85
CA TYR A 463 26.35 19.84 -7.65
C TYR A 463 24.99 20.50 -7.92
N GLU A 464 24.25 19.99 -8.89
CA GLU A 464 22.83 20.32 -9.04
C GLU A 464 22.02 19.76 -7.84
N HIS A 465 21.34 20.66 -7.13
CA HIS A 465 20.56 20.34 -5.91
C HIS A 465 19.15 19.88 -6.22
N LEU A 466 18.64 20.21 -7.41
CA LEU A 466 17.28 19.88 -7.81
C LEU A 466 17.19 18.42 -8.25
N VAL A 467 16.81 17.54 -7.32
CA VAL A 467 16.54 16.12 -7.56
C VAL A 467 15.07 15.84 -7.33
N TYR A 468 14.43 15.10 -8.25
CA TYR A 468 12.97 14.93 -8.25
C TYR A 468 12.56 13.47 -8.18
N ASP A 469 11.48 13.22 -7.43
CA ASP A 469 10.65 12.01 -7.52
C ASP A 469 11.43 10.68 -7.42
N ASN A 470 12.51 10.69 -6.63
CA ASN A 470 13.22 9.46 -6.27
C ASN A 470 12.39 8.67 -5.25
N VAL A 471 12.40 7.35 -5.38
CA VAL A 471 11.61 6.45 -4.52
C VAL A 471 12.54 5.49 -3.78
N ILE A 472 12.37 5.39 -2.47
CA ILE A 472 13.00 4.38 -1.63
C ILE A 472 11.89 3.52 -1.06
N SER A 473 11.79 2.26 -1.50
CA SER A 473 10.66 1.40 -1.19
C SER A 473 11.12 0.02 -0.70
N HIS A 474 10.45 -0.59 0.27
CA HIS A 474 10.75 -1.96 0.73
C HIS A 474 12.23 -2.20 1.12
N THR A 475 12.95 -1.15 1.53
CA THR A 475 14.38 -1.23 1.86
C THR A 475 14.55 -1.38 3.37
N VAL A 476 15.44 -2.28 3.77
CA VAL A 476 15.79 -2.54 5.16
C VAL A 476 17.09 -1.82 5.48
N PHE A 477 17.03 -0.88 6.42
CA PHE A 477 18.20 -0.22 7.01
C PHE A 477 18.54 -0.97 8.30
N ASP A 478 19.42 -1.95 8.21
CA ASP A 478 19.59 -3.03 9.19
C ASP A 478 20.64 -2.72 10.30
N GLY A 479 20.75 -1.44 10.66
CA GLY A 479 21.65 -0.98 11.71
C GLY A 479 23.12 -0.91 11.29
N GLY A 480 23.98 -0.49 12.24
CA GLY A 480 25.38 -0.16 11.97
C GLY A 480 25.58 1.09 11.10
N ILE A 481 24.49 1.78 10.75
CA ILE A 481 24.46 3.05 10.02
C ILE A 481 24.67 4.17 11.03
N THR A 482 25.70 5.00 10.84
CA THR A 482 26.14 5.93 11.87
C THR A 482 25.53 7.33 11.76
N ALA A 483 25.03 7.72 10.60
CA ALA A 483 24.21 8.93 10.42
C ALA A 483 22.72 8.55 10.28
N GLU A 484 21.89 9.41 9.68
CA GLU A 484 20.50 9.08 9.37
C GLU A 484 20.41 7.86 8.45
N HIS A 485 19.35 7.05 8.59
CA HIS A 485 19.10 6.02 7.59
C HIS A 485 18.82 6.65 6.23
N ILE A 486 18.09 7.77 6.20
CA ILE A 486 17.86 8.55 4.99
C ILE A 486 18.00 10.04 5.33
N ASP A 487 18.89 10.76 4.63
CA ASP A 487 18.94 12.23 4.69
C ASP A 487 18.51 12.83 3.35
N ILE A 488 17.46 13.66 3.38
CA ILE A 488 16.88 14.31 2.21
C ILE A 488 17.26 15.78 2.26
N LYS A 489 18.10 16.22 1.34
CA LYS A 489 18.64 17.58 1.31
C LYS A 489 17.70 18.61 0.71
N GLU A 490 18.02 19.87 0.97
CA GLU A 490 17.48 21.01 0.25
C GLU A 490 17.52 20.83 -1.28
N GLY A 491 16.49 21.33 -1.97
CA GLY A 491 16.36 21.17 -3.42
C GLY A 491 15.74 19.83 -3.85
N ALA A 492 15.81 18.78 -3.04
CA ALA A 492 15.08 17.54 -3.31
C ALA A 492 13.57 17.77 -3.20
N SER A 493 12.81 17.29 -4.19
CA SER A 493 11.36 17.41 -4.22
C SER A 493 10.68 16.10 -4.60
N GLY A 494 9.55 15.78 -3.96
CA GLY A 494 8.71 14.64 -4.36
C GLY A 494 9.30 13.28 -4.00
N THR A 495 10.29 13.23 -3.10
CA THR A 495 10.88 11.96 -2.67
C THR A 495 9.83 11.12 -1.94
N ILE A 496 9.71 9.84 -2.30
CA ILE A 496 8.79 8.90 -1.65
C ILE A 496 9.60 7.86 -0.87
N ILE A 497 9.25 7.66 0.40
CA ILE A 497 9.83 6.65 1.26
C ILE A 497 8.71 5.78 1.81
N GLU A 498 8.66 4.52 1.39
CA GLU A 498 7.56 3.63 1.77
C GLU A 498 7.95 2.18 2.04
N TYR A 499 7.21 1.53 2.94
CA TYR A 499 7.43 0.11 3.31
C TYR A 499 8.86 -0.22 3.76
N CYS A 500 9.63 0.77 4.19
CA CYS A 500 10.99 0.57 4.67
C CYS A 500 11.00 0.15 6.14
N THR A 501 12.07 -0.54 6.54
CA THR A 501 12.32 -0.88 7.94
C THR A 501 13.60 -0.23 8.44
N PHE A 502 13.54 0.41 9.60
CA PHE A 502 14.63 1.18 10.19
C PHE A 502 15.06 0.55 11.52
N ASN A 503 16.26 -0.02 11.57
CA ASN A 503 16.90 -0.50 12.81
C ASN A 503 17.90 0.56 13.31
N GLY A 504 17.50 1.33 14.33
CA GLY A 504 18.26 2.46 14.85
C GLY A 504 19.57 2.12 15.56
N THR A 505 19.93 0.85 15.68
CA THR A 505 21.22 0.45 16.25
C THR A 505 22.35 1.02 15.40
N GLY A 506 23.24 1.82 15.97
CA GLY A 506 24.43 2.36 15.26
C GLY A 506 24.41 3.86 15.02
N ILE A 507 23.24 4.50 14.97
CA ILE A 507 23.13 5.96 14.79
C ILE A 507 23.93 6.66 15.89
N SER A 508 24.88 7.50 15.49
CA SER A 508 25.96 7.99 16.35
C SER A 508 25.63 9.32 17.07
N GLY A 509 24.71 10.12 16.53
CA GLY A 509 24.49 11.49 16.98
C GLY A 509 25.50 12.51 16.40
N GLU A 510 26.53 12.06 15.68
CA GLU A 510 27.49 12.96 15.03
C GLU A 510 26.83 13.74 13.90
N ASN A 511 27.31 14.96 13.65
CA ASN A 511 26.76 15.86 12.62
C ASN A 511 25.24 16.13 12.75
N SER A 512 24.70 16.04 13.97
CA SER A 512 23.26 16.14 14.26
C SER A 512 22.42 14.95 13.78
N ALA A 513 23.05 13.82 13.45
CA ALA A 513 22.35 12.62 13.03
C ALA A 513 21.65 11.92 14.20
N ASP A 514 20.41 12.35 14.45
CA ASP A 514 19.65 11.98 15.63
C ASP A 514 18.21 11.53 15.34
N SER A 515 17.94 11.11 14.10
CA SER A 515 16.67 10.54 13.67
C SER A 515 16.85 9.43 12.62
N PHE A 516 15.79 8.66 12.31
CA PHE A 516 15.85 7.71 11.19
C PHE A 516 15.90 8.45 9.85
N ILE A 517 15.10 9.51 9.73
CA ILE A 517 15.01 10.32 8.52
C ILE A 517 15.03 11.80 8.88
N ASP A 518 15.96 12.55 8.29
CA ASP A 518 15.95 14.01 8.32
C ASP A 518 15.51 14.56 6.96
N VAL A 519 14.46 15.38 6.95
CA VAL A 519 13.82 15.93 5.76
C VAL A 519 14.08 17.43 5.69
N LYS A 520 15.04 17.80 4.85
CA LYS A 520 15.29 19.18 4.43
C LYS A 520 14.64 19.48 3.09
N GLY A 521 14.28 18.46 2.30
CA GLY A 521 13.58 18.61 1.02
C GLY A 521 12.11 19.10 1.14
N VAL A 522 11.41 19.08 0.00
CA VAL A 522 10.01 19.52 -0.11
C VAL A 522 9.13 18.44 -0.75
N ASN A 523 7.82 18.50 -0.49
CA ASN A 523 6.85 17.57 -1.08
C ASN A 523 7.20 16.07 -0.86
N THR A 524 7.93 15.76 0.21
CA THR A 524 8.33 14.38 0.53
C THR A 524 7.15 13.62 1.11
N ILE A 525 6.99 12.35 0.73
CA ILE A 525 5.96 11.46 1.27
C ILE A 525 6.64 10.31 2.02
N ILE A 526 6.35 10.15 3.31
CA ILE A 526 6.91 9.10 4.16
C ILE A 526 5.77 8.27 4.73
N ARG A 527 5.61 7.03 4.24
CA ARG A 527 4.44 6.21 4.59
C ARG A 527 4.66 4.72 4.76
N TYR A 528 3.84 4.09 5.59
CA TYR A 528 3.86 2.62 5.80
C TYR A 528 5.22 2.05 6.23
N ASN A 529 6.09 2.88 6.83
CA ASN A 529 7.40 2.45 7.27
C ASN A 529 7.38 1.94 8.72
N GLN A 530 8.37 1.14 9.07
CA GLN A 530 8.58 0.66 10.43
C GLN A 530 9.91 1.16 10.99
N GLY A 531 9.94 1.63 12.22
CA GLY A 531 11.16 2.13 12.85
C GLY A 531 11.33 1.68 14.29
N TYR A 532 12.54 1.24 14.63
CA TYR A 532 12.89 0.68 15.92
C TYR A 532 14.12 1.37 16.48
N ARG A 533 13.96 2.12 17.57
CA ARG A 533 15.06 2.84 18.21
C ARG A 533 16.05 1.90 18.92
N ASN A 534 15.59 0.74 19.37
CA ASN A 534 16.42 -0.34 19.90
C ASN A 534 17.36 0.10 21.03
N GLY A 535 16.88 0.97 21.91
CA GLY A 535 17.62 1.50 23.06
C GLY A 535 18.67 2.56 22.71
N ASN A 536 18.82 2.95 21.44
CA ASN A 536 19.82 3.94 21.03
C ASN A 536 19.46 5.35 21.52
N SER A 537 20.17 5.85 22.53
CA SER A 537 19.94 7.16 23.13
C SER A 537 20.26 8.36 22.24
N ASN A 538 20.99 8.15 21.15
CA ASN A 538 21.33 9.21 20.21
C ASN A 538 20.10 9.63 19.40
N ILE A 539 19.23 8.69 19.06
CA ILE A 539 17.98 8.96 18.33
C ILE A 539 17.02 9.73 19.26
N LYS A 540 16.73 10.97 18.88
CA LYS A 540 15.82 11.88 19.56
C LYS A 540 14.41 11.79 19.01
N ASP A 541 14.26 11.75 17.70
CA ASP A 541 12.96 11.68 17.01
C ASP A 541 13.00 10.58 15.95
N ALA A 542 11.83 10.10 15.51
CA ALA A 542 11.80 9.14 14.41
C ALA A 542 12.07 9.84 13.08
N PHE A 543 11.33 10.91 12.83
CA PHE A 543 11.44 11.73 11.62
C PHE A 543 11.51 13.21 11.97
N GLN A 544 12.39 13.93 11.28
CA GLN A 544 12.56 15.37 11.46
C GLN A 544 12.31 16.11 10.16
N VAL A 545 11.70 17.30 10.27
CA VAL A 545 11.54 18.24 9.15
C VAL A 545 12.21 19.56 9.50
N ARG A 546 13.24 19.90 8.73
CA ARG A 546 14.09 21.07 8.96
C ARG A 546 14.08 21.98 7.72
N THR A 547 14.41 23.25 7.95
CA THR A 547 14.66 24.22 6.88
C THR A 547 16.09 24.71 6.95
N HIS A 548 16.75 24.86 5.81
CA HIS A 548 18.03 25.53 5.70
C HIS A 548 17.91 26.89 4.99
N GLY A 549 18.73 27.87 5.37
CA GLY A 549 18.74 29.20 4.74
C GLY A 549 19.44 29.18 3.38
N THR A 550 18.87 28.50 2.39
CA THR A 550 19.49 28.26 1.07
C THR A 550 18.68 28.92 -0.04
N ALA A 551 19.22 28.91 -1.27
CA ALA A 551 18.49 29.35 -2.46
C ALA A 551 17.47 28.31 -2.96
N TYR A 552 17.47 27.10 -2.39
CA TYR A 552 16.66 25.98 -2.83
C TYR A 552 15.46 25.77 -1.89
N PRO A 553 14.33 25.23 -2.40
CA PRO A 553 13.19 24.89 -1.56
C PRO A 553 13.58 23.93 -0.44
N THR A 554 13.04 24.15 0.76
CA THR A 554 13.34 23.31 1.94
C THR A 554 12.19 23.24 2.93
N GLY A 555 11.97 22.08 3.55
CA GLY A 555 11.08 21.89 4.70
C GLY A 555 9.61 22.25 4.46
N MET A 556 9.13 22.17 3.21
CA MET A 556 7.76 22.51 2.82
C MET A 556 6.96 21.28 2.36
N ASN A 557 5.69 21.20 2.77
CA ASN A 557 4.70 20.25 2.26
C ASN A 557 5.10 18.76 2.37
N ASN A 558 5.82 18.39 3.43
CA ASN A 558 6.20 16.99 3.66
C ASN A 558 5.07 16.26 4.41
N SER A 559 4.70 15.06 3.96
CA SER A 559 3.62 14.26 4.54
C SER A 559 4.12 12.96 5.17
N PHE A 560 3.50 12.59 6.28
CA PHE A 560 3.80 11.38 7.05
C PHE A 560 2.50 10.63 7.29
N GLU A 561 2.41 9.37 6.87
CA GLU A 561 1.17 8.61 7.08
C GLU A 561 1.41 7.12 7.35
N HIS A 562 0.63 6.53 8.25
CA HIS A 562 0.61 5.07 8.46
C HIS A 562 1.96 4.45 8.85
N ASN A 563 2.89 5.20 9.45
CA ASN A 563 4.17 4.65 9.92
C ASN A 563 4.02 4.01 11.31
N THR A 564 4.74 2.92 11.58
CA THR A 564 4.76 2.24 12.88
C THR A 564 6.12 2.37 13.55
N ILE A 565 6.18 3.13 14.65
CA ILE A 565 7.45 3.53 15.26
C ILE A 565 7.52 3.10 16.72
N ASN A 566 8.61 2.43 17.10
CA ASN A 566 9.00 2.20 18.48
C ASN A 566 10.19 3.09 18.88
N LEU A 567 9.96 4.01 19.80
CA LEU A 567 10.98 4.91 20.37
C LEU A 567 11.34 4.59 21.83
N ASP A 568 11.11 3.36 22.29
CA ASP A 568 11.43 2.86 23.64
C ASP A 568 10.92 3.79 24.77
N ASP A 569 9.68 4.27 24.65
CA ASP A 569 9.06 5.22 25.58
C ASP A 569 9.82 6.55 25.78
N SER A 570 10.72 6.93 24.85
CA SER A 570 11.48 8.18 24.95
C SER A 570 10.59 9.42 24.80
N VAL A 571 11.08 10.60 25.19
CA VAL A 571 10.32 11.86 25.06
C VAL A 571 10.28 12.42 23.62
N GLY A 572 10.92 11.75 22.67
CA GLY A 572 10.95 12.10 21.25
C GLY A 572 9.59 12.14 20.58
N TYR A 573 9.56 12.61 19.34
CA TYR A 573 8.37 12.61 18.48
C TYR A 573 8.48 11.56 17.37
N VAL A 574 7.33 11.08 16.88
CA VAL A 574 7.27 10.38 15.60
C VAL A 574 7.60 11.37 14.48
N VAL A 575 6.93 12.53 14.46
CA VAL A 575 7.26 13.63 13.54
C VAL A 575 7.57 14.89 14.32
N TYR A 576 8.80 15.39 14.17
CA TYR A 576 9.23 16.68 14.69
C TYR A 576 9.47 17.65 13.53
N ALA A 577 8.59 18.64 13.36
CA ALA A 577 8.81 19.73 12.41
C ALA A 577 9.35 20.98 13.10
N THR A 578 10.44 21.56 12.60
CA THR A 578 10.96 22.83 13.14
C THR A 578 9.93 23.96 12.91
N SER A 579 10.04 25.05 13.68
CA SER A 579 9.09 26.19 13.56
C SER A 579 9.15 26.92 12.21
N ALA A 580 10.21 26.70 11.43
CA ALA A 580 10.38 27.27 10.10
C ALA A 580 9.84 26.34 8.99
N ALA A 581 9.65 25.05 9.26
CA ALA A 581 9.00 24.14 8.35
C ALA A 581 7.52 24.53 8.15
N THR A 582 7.00 24.36 6.94
CA THR A 582 5.62 24.74 6.62
C THR A 582 4.89 23.64 5.87
N GLY A 583 3.58 23.56 6.04
CA GLY A 583 2.75 22.57 5.33
C GLY A 583 3.05 21.11 5.69
N THR A 584 3.78 20.83 6.77
CA THR A 584 4.00 19.44 7.21
C THR A 584 2.69 18.84 7.69
N THR A 585 2.31 17.68 7.16
CA THR A 585 1.09 16.94 7.55
C THR A 585 1.45 15.58 8.11
N ALA A 586 0.72 15.10 9.11
CA ALA A 586 0.88 13.74 9.60
C ALA A 586 -0.44 13.15 10.13
N HIS A 587 -0.77 11.92 9.74
CA HIS A 587 -1.94 11.20 10.24
C HIS A 587 -1.71 9.69 10.28
N ASP A 588 -2.50 8.99 11.07
CA ASP A 588 -2.52 7.52 11.16
C ASP A 588 -1.17 6.84 11.47
N ASP A 589 -0.18 7.58 11.96
CA ASP A 589 1.05 6.95 12.48
C ASP A 589 0.78 6.28 13.82
N VAL A 590 1.33 5.09 13.98
CA VAL A 590 1.29 4.31 15.20
C VAL A 590 2.61 4.45 15.93
N ARG A 591 2.55 4.94 17.17
CA ARG A 591 3.67 4.84 18.10
C ARG A 591 3.47 3.65 19.03
N ILE A 592 4.43 2.73 19.02
CA ILE A 592 4.52 1.62 19.97
C ILE A 592 5.06 2.18 21.29
N GLY A 593 4.31 1.94 22.38
CA GLY A 593 4.63 2.48 23.71
C GLY A 593 4.11 3.90 23.95
N GLY A 594 4.57 4.53 25.03
CA GLY A 594 4.23 5.90 25.39
C GLY A 594 5.11 6.95 24.71
N GLY A 595 4.68 8.22 24.76
CA GLY A 595 5.41 9.41 24.33
C GLY A 595 4.68 10.24 23.29
N ASN A 596 5.39 11.16 22.63
CA ASN A 596 4.80 12.13 21.70
C ASN A 596 4.66 11.58 20.28
N LEU A 597 3.54 11.91 19.63
CA LEU A 597 3.30 11.59 18.21
C LEU A 597 3.87 12.71 17.34
N TYR A 598 3.24 13.90 17.38
CA TYR A 598 3.62 15.05 16.54
C TYR A 598 3.78 16.30 17.39
N ASN A 599 4.75 17.14 17.04
CA ASN A 599 4.90 18.45 17.68
C ASN A 599 3.89 19.47 17.13
N ASN A 600 3.89 20.70 17.67
CA ASN A 600 2.88 21.72 17.35
C ASN A 600 2.96 22.30 15.93
N ASN A 601 4.02 22.00 15.17
CA ASN A 601 4.22 22.52 13.82
C ASN A 601 3.74 21.55 12.73
N VAL A 602 3.14 20.42 13.13
CA VAL A 602 2.60 19.40 12.23
C VAL A 602 1.08 19.53 12.19
N ASN A 603 0.53 19.62 10.98
CA ASN A 603 -0.91 19.59 10.74
C ASN A 603 -1.39 18.14 10.84
N LYS A 604 -2.34 17.88 11.75
CA LYS A 604 -2.84 16.55 12.09
C LYS A 604 -4.11 16.20 11.35
#